data_AF-A0A8J3UU62-F1
#
_entry.id   AF-A0A8J3UU62-F1
#
_cell.length_a   1.000
_cell.length_b   1.000
_cell.length_c   1.000
_cell.angle_alpha   90.00
_cell.angle_beta   90.00
_cell.angle_gamma   90.00
#
_symmetry.space_group_name_H-M   'P 1'
#
loop_
_entity.id
_entity.type
_entity.pdbx_description
1 polymer ?
#
loop_
_entity_poly.entity_id
_entity_poly.type
_entity_poly.pdbx_seq_one_letter_code
_entity_poly.pdbx_strand_id
1 'polypeptide(L)' 'MIDWVVLTPPALLESTGPRSGCYRIGGEIVPQSASAHLSHADLAVAVIDEIDTPRHHRTRVSVFN' A
#
# COMPACT_ATOMS: atom_id res chain seq x y z
N MET A 1 8.73 14.87 -18.05
CA MET A 1 7.78 13.74 -17.88
C MET A 1 7.74 13.41 -16.40
N ILE A 2 6.56 13.36 -15.76
CA ILE A 2 6.45 13.18 -14.29
C ILE A 2 6.68 11.73 -13.90
N ASP A 3 7.37 11.50 -12.79
CA ASP A 3 7.52 10.19 -12.17
C ASP A 3 6.48 10.06 -11.06
N TRP A 4 5.61 9.06 -11.18
CA TRP A 4 4.41 8.93 -10.38
C TRP A 4 4.23 7.49 -9.93
N VAL A 5 3.62 7.31 -8.77
CA VAL A 5 3.22 6.02 -8.24
C VAL A 5 1.84 6.16 -7.61
N VAL A 6 0.99 5.16 -7.77
CA VAL A 6 -0.33 5.09 -7.11
C VAL A 6 -0.37 3.84 -6.24
N LEU A 7 -0.49 4.04 -4.92
CA LEU A 7 -0.68 2.95 -3.95
C LEU A 7 -2.18 2.77 -3.71
N THR A 8 -2.71 1.59 -4.04
CA THR A 8 -4.13 1.25 -3.87
C THR A 8 -4.30 0.39 -2.62
N PRO A 9 -4.92 0.89 -1.53
CA PRO A 9 -5.23 0.08 -0.35
C PRO A 9 -6.41 -0.88 -0.62
N PRO A 10 -6.61 -1.92 0.21
CA PRO A 10 -7.81 -2.75 0.18
C PRO A 10 -9.06 -1.93 0.57
N ALA A 11 -10.24 -2.49 0.29
CA ALA A 11 -11.50 -1.87 0.69
C ALA A 11 -11.64 -1.74 2.22
N LEU A 12 -11.05 -2.67 2.98
CA LEU A 12 -11.02 -2.61 4.43
C LEU A 12 -9.79 -1.84 4.91
N LEU A 13 -9.94 -0.52 5.01
CA LEU A 13 -8.92 0.39 5.53
C LEU A 13 -9.28 0.84 6.95
N GLU A 14 -8.56 0.33 7.94
CA GLU A 14 -8.82 0.55 9.36
C GLU A 14 -8.26 1.89 9.85
N SER A 15 -9.09 2.74 10.47
CA SER A 15 -8.69 4.06 10.97
C SER A 15 -8.02 4.03 12.34
N THR A 16 -8.27 2.99 13.14
CA THR A 16 -7.80 2.87 14.53
C THR A 16 -6.88 1.66 14.76
N GLY A 17 -6.50 0.95 13.70
CA GLY A 17 -5.60 -0.20 13.79
C GLY A 17 -4.20 0.22 14.25
N PRO A 18 -3.54 -0.55 15.13
CA PRO A 18 -2.15 -0.29 15.48
C PRO A 18 -1.25 -0.41 14.24
N ARG A 19 -0.11 0.27 14.24
CA ARG A 19 0.96 0.02 13.25
C ARG A 19 1.41 -1.42 13.43
N SER A 20 0.93 -2.32 12.57
CA SER A 20 1.40 -3.70 12.55
C SER A 20 2.84 -3.76 12.04
N GLY A 21 3.26 -2.77 11.24
CA GLY A 21 4.57 -2.72 10.62
C GLY A 21 4.76 -3.77 9.51
N CYS A 22 3.69 -4.48 9.16
CA CYS A 22 3.67 -5.50 8.13
C CYS A 22 2.72 -5.04 7.03
N TYR A 23 3.27 -4.88 5.84
CA TYR A 23 2.50 -4.69 4.62
C TYR A 23 3.20 -5.41 3.48
N ARG A 24 2.43 -5.69 2.43
CA ARG A 24 2.85 -6.35 1.21
C ARG A 24 2.44 -5.47 0.05
N ILE A 25 3.32 -5.41 -0.95
CA ILE A 25 3.02 -4.77 -2.22
C ILE A 25 2.72 -5.86 -3.24
N GLY A 26 1.51 -5.80 -3.81
CA GLY A 26 1.12 -6.57 -5.00
C GLY A 26 1.24 -5.71 -6.25
N GLY A 27 1.18 -6.37 -7.42
CA GLY A 27 1.11 -5.66 -8.70
C GLY A 27 -0.19 -4.89 -8.89
N GLU A 28 -0.56 -4.62 -10.15
CA GLU A 28 -1.76 -3.84 -10.47
C GLU A 28 -3.07 -4.46 -9.94
N ILE A 29 -3.10 -5.77 -9.74
CA ILE A 29 -4.29 -6.48 -9.29
C ILE A 29 -4.19 -6.69 -7.78
N VAL A 30 -5.11 -6.08 -7.04
CA VAL A 30 -5.34 -6.43 -5.64
C VAL A 30 -5.73 -7.90 -5.63
N PRO A 31 -5.00 -8.80 -4.94
CA PRO A 31 -5.47 -10.17 -4.83
C PRO A 31 -6.89 -10.15 -4.28
N GLN A 32 -7.82 -10.83 -4.94
CA GLN A 32 -9.21 -11.03 -4.48
C GLN A 32 -9.26 -11.90 -3.22
N SER A 33 -8.35 -11.67 -2.27
CA SER A 33 -8.41 -12.24 -0.95
C SER A 33 -9.43 -11.41 -0.19
N ALA A 34 -10.58 -12.01 0.11
CA ALA A 34 -11.62 -11.44 0.97
C ALA A 34 -11.15 -11.09 2.40
N SER A 35 -9.85 -11.23 2.68
CA SER A 35 -9.19 -11.00 3.97
C SER A 35 -8.16 -9.87 3.95
N ALA A 36 -7.92 -9.23 2.79
CA ALA A 36 -6.98 -8.12 2.71
C ALA A 36 -7.52 -6.91 3.49
N HIS A 37 -6.79 -6.51 4.52
CA HIS A 37 -7.03 -5.34 5.35
C HIS A 37 -5.73 -4.55 5.46
N LEU A 38 -5.83 -3.26 5.80
CA LEU A 38 -4.67 -2.41 6.02
C LEU A 38 -5.05 -1.32 7.03
N SER A 39 -4.13 -0.95 7.91
CA SER A 39 -4.33 0.21 8.78
C SER A 39 -3.91 1.50 8.07
N HIS A 40 -4.46 2.65 8.47
CA HIS A 40 -3.97 3.95 7.99
C HIS A 40 -2.48 4.16 8.32
N ALA A 41 -2.03 3.65 9.48
CA ALA A 41 -0.64 3.75 9.88
C ALA A 41 0.28 2.96 8.93
N ASP A 42 -0.10 1.74 8.55
CA ASP A 42 0.70 0.92 7.63
C ASP A 42 0.69 1.47 6.20
N LEU A 43 -0.44 2.06 5.76
CA LEU A 43 -0.47 2.79 4.48
C LEU A 43 0.48 3.99 4.48
N ALA A 44 0.50 4.78 5.57
CA ALA A 44 1.41 5.91 5.70
C ALA A 44 2.88 5.47 5.67
N VAL A 45 3.20 4.33 6.30
CA VAL A 45 4.54 3.73 6.24
C VAL A 45 4.89 3.32 4.80
N ALA A 46 3.99 2.64 4.09
CA ALA A 46 4.23 2.25 2.70
C ALA A 46 4.47 3.47 1.78
N VAL A 47 3.79 4.59 2.02
CA VAL A 47 4.05 5.86 1.31
C VAL A 47 5.44 6.40 1.62
N ILE A 48 5.85 6.45 2.89
CA ILE A 48 7.18 6.94 3.28
C ILE A 48 8.28 6.05 2.70
N ASP A 49 8.12 4.73 2.76
CA ASP A 49 9.10 3.77 2.23
C ASP A 49 9.30 3.95 0.71
N GLU A 50 8.23 4.22 -0.03
CA GLU A 50 8.30 4.49 -1.48
C GLU A 50 8.92 5.85 -1.81
N ILE A 51 8.80 6.84 -0.91
CA ILE A 51 9.47 8.15 -1.05
C ILE A 51 10.97 8.02 -0.74
N ASP A 52 11.33 7.34 0.35
CA ASP A 52 12.71 7.19 0.80
C ASP A 52 13.50 6.24 -0.10
N THR A 53 12.87 5.17 -0.60
CA THR A 53 13.45 4.21 -1.53
C THR A 53 12.47 3.94 -2.68
N PRO A 54 12.50 4.75 -3.75
CA PRO A 54 11.62 4.55 -4.90
C PRO A 54 11.88 3.20 -5.57
N ARG A 55 10.87 2.33 -5.56
CA ARG A 55 10.91 0.99 -6.18
C ARG A 55 9.97 0.88 -7.37
N HIS A 56 8.97 1.76 -7.44
CA HIS A 56 7.90 1.75 -8.40
C HIS A 56 7.84 3.08 -9.15
N HIS A 57 7.95 3.01 -10.47
CA HIS A 57 7.96 4.18 -11.33
C HIS A 57 6.87 4.06 -12.38
N ARG A 58 6.06 5.12 -12.49
CA ARG A 58 4.97 5.26 -13.47
C ARG A 58 3.99 4.08 -13.45
N THR A 59 3.63 3.64 -12.26
CA THR A 59 2.79 2.44 -12.08
C THR A 59 1.82 2.58 -10.92
N ARG A 60 0.80 1.73 -10.94
CA ARG A 60 -0.12 1.53 -9.83
C ARG A 60 0.15 0.16 -9.20
N VAL A 61 0.25 0.14 -7.88
CA VAL A 61 0.45 -1.08 -7.10
C VAL A 61 -0.58 -1.18 -5.98
N SER A 62 -0.78 -2.39 -5.51
CA SER A 62 -1.71 -2.69 -4.43
C SER A 62 -0.95 -2.84 -3.12
N VAL A 63 -1.44 -2.28 -2.02
CA VAL A 63 -0.80 -2.41 -0.70
C VAL A 63 -1.80 -3.03 0.27
N PHE A 64 -1.42 -4.10 0.97
CA PHE A 64 -2.28 -4.85 1.89
C PHE A 64 -1.43 -5.58 2.95
N ASN A 65 -2.01 -6.04 4.05
CA ASN A 65 -1.32 -6.91 5.01
C ASN A 65 -1.21 -8.36 4.49
#